data_AF-A0A1A9QEC0-F1
#
_entry.id   AF-A0A1A9QEC0-F1
#
_cell.length_a   1.000
_cell.length_b   1.000
_cell.length_c   1.000
_cell.angle_alpha   90.00
_cell.angle_beta   90.00
_cell.angle_gamma   90.00
#
_symmetry.space_group_name_H-M   'P 1'
#
loop_
_entity.id
_entity.type
_entity.pdbx_description
1 polymer ?
#
loop_
_entity_poly.entity_id
_entity_poly.type
_entity_poly.pdbx_seq_one_letter_code
_entity_poly.pdbx_strand_id
1 'polypeptide(L)'
;MAIKPVLLTALTAGTVGGGATGVYFLLKPDAPVAKPKTKTLKEVMGTNGFEALDTEGNTDNDTWKKLIAKYTADSTAVEVAKIAITGEIEKSPSDDHVANIDKFKKACKNLLEKTEGYDGDKVTVINWCNKQSKLISDS
;
A
#
# COMPACT_ATOMS: atom_id res chain seq x y z
N MET A 1 -53.46 1.62 27.69
CA MET A 1 -52.39 2.59 27.98
C MET A 1 -52.33 3.58 26.85
N ALA A 2 -52.68 4.82 27.13
CA ALA A 2 -52.63 5.96 26.23
C ALA A 2 -51.24 6.60 26.32
N ILE A 3 -50.69 7.11 25.20
CA ILE A 3 -50.26 8.52 25.05
C ILE A 3 -50.22 8.85 23.54
N LYS A 4 -50.98 9.87 23.11
CA LYS A 4 -50.79 10.62 21.84
C LYS A 4 -50.11 11.98 22.18
N PRO A 5 -49.83 12.84 21.19
CA PRO A 5 -48.55 13.07 20.51
C PRO A 5 -47.80 14.30 21.06
N VAL A 6 -46.54 14.51 20.69
CA VAL A 6 -45.89 15.83 20.85
C VAL A 6 -45.28 16.27 19.53
N LEU A 7 -45.98 17.22 18.91
CA LEU A 7 -45.49 18.10 17.86
C LEU A 7 -44.52 19.10 18.51
N LEU A 8 -43.30 19.24 18.00
CA LEU A 8 -42.39 20.31 18.40
C LEU A 8 -41.81 20.95 17.13
N THR A 9 -42.55 21.94 16.64
CA THR A 9 -42.04 23.01 15.77
C THR A 9 -41.07 23.86 16.56
N ALA A 10 -39.79 23.87 16.15
CA ALA A 10 -38.85 24.92 16.51
C ALA A 10 -38.42 25.64 15.23
N LEU A 11 -39.07 26.77 14.97
CA LEU A 11 -38.57 27.82 14.09
C LEU A 11 -37.42 28.52 14.86
N THR A 12 -36.18 28.38 14.40
CA THR A 12 -35.12 29.32 14.79
C THR A 12 -34.61 30.05 13.56
N ALA A 13 -34.75 31.37 13.67
CA ALA A 13 -34.48 32.38 12.67
C ALA A 13 -33.03 32.40 12.20
N GLY A 14 -32.85 32.94 10.99
CA GLY A 14 -31.69 32.75 10.15
C GLY A 14 -30.40 33.44 10.59
N THR A 15 -29.31 32.85 10.14
CA THR A 15 -28.07 33.57 9.85
C THR A 15 -27.96 33.70 8.34
N VAL A 16 -28.32 34.89 7.83
CA VAL A 16 -27.95 35.37 6.50
C VAL A 16 -26.44 35.61 6.51
N GLY A 17 -25.70 34.88 5.67
CA GLY A 17 -24.26 35.11 5.55
C GLY A 17 -23.53 34.10 4.68
N GLY A 18 -23.52 34.33 3.36
CA GLY A 18 -22.41 33.96 2.48
C GLY A 18 -22.50 32.60 1.75
N GLY A 19 -22.47 32.67 0.42
CA GLY A 19 -21.98 31.59 -0.44
C GLY A 19 -23.04 30.74 -1.13
N ALA A 20 -23.39 31.11 -2.36
CA ALA A 20 -24.21 30.31 -3.26
C ALA A 20 -23.48 29.01 -3.70
N THR A 21 -24.30 28.07 -4.19
CA THR A 21 -23.98 26.82 -4.91
C THR A 21 -23.83 25.56 -4.06
N GLY A 22 -24.80 24.65 -4.16
CA GLY A 22 -24.65 23.30 -3.60
C GLY A 22 -25.89 22.46 -3.31
N VAL A 23 -27.12 22.94 -3.50
CA VAL A 23 -28.34 22.11 -3.41
C VAL A 23 -28.51 21.22 -4.64
N TYR A 24 -27.73 20.14 -4.77
CA TYR A 24 -27.99 19.11 -5.80
C TYR A 24 -27.55 17.67 -5.43
N PHE A 25 -27.24 17.37 -4.18
CA PHE A 25 -26.70 16.04 -3.81
C PHE A 25 -27.58 15.19 -2.88
N LEU A 26 -28.91 15.34 -2.92
CA LEU A 26 -29.81 14.57 -2.05
C LEU A 26 -31.02 13.90 -2.73
N LEU A 27 -31.05 13.71 -4.05
CA LEU A 27 -32.17 13.01 -4.71
C LEU A 27 -31.76 12.24 -5.98
N LYS A 28 -31.02 11.12 -5.85
CA LYS A 28 -31.08 9.99 -6.81
C LYS A 28 -30.76 8.66 -6.07
N PRO A 29 -31.75 7.78 -5.83
CA PRO A 29 -31.53 6.47 -5.22
C PRO A 29 -30.82 5.45 -6.15
N ASP A 30 -30.61 5.77 -7.44
CA ASP A 30 -30.04 4.84 -8.44
C ASP A 30 -28.72 5.31 -9.07
N ALA A 31 -28.05 6.30 -8.49
CA ALA A 31 -26.67 6.58 -8.88
C ALA A 31 -25.78 5.48 -8.27
N PRO A 32 -25.02 4.69 -9.07
CA PRO A 32 -24.02 3.80 -8.49
C PRO A 32 -23.08 4.67 -7.67
N VAL A 33 -23.12 4.48 -6.34
CA VAL A 33 -22.15 5.08 -5.43
C VAL A 33 -20.80 4.67 -5.99
N ALA A 34 -20.11 5.59 -6.64
CA ALA A 34 -18.76 5.36 -7.11
C ALA A 34 -17.97 5.02 -5.85
N LYS A 35 -17.67 3.72 -5.65
CA LYS A 35 -16.83 3.29 -4.54
C LYS A 35 -15.58 4.18 -4.59
N PRO A 36 -15.18 4.82 -3.48
CA PRO A 36 -13.98 5.63 -3.49
C PRO A 36 -12.85 4.78 -4.07
N LYS A 37 -12.15 5.29 -5.10
CA LYS A 37 -11.03 4.56 -5.72
C LYS A 37 -10.07 4.19 -4.59
N THR A 38 -10.03 2.90 -4.23
CA THR A 38 -9.13 2.40 -3.20
C THR A 38 -7.72 2.52 -3.74
N LYS A 39 -6.96 3.47 -3.19
CA LYS A 39 -5.57 3.69 -3.58
C LYS A 39 -4.76 2.44 -3.24
N THR A 40 -3.94 2.02 -4.17
CA THR A 40 -2.94 0.96 -3.96
C THR A 40 -1.85 1.43 -3.02
N LEU A 41 -1.16 0.50 -2.36
CA LEU A 41 -0.01 0.82 -1.53
C LEU A 41 1.07 1.58 -2.33
N LYS A 42 1.27 1.25 -3.60
CA LYS A 42 2.19 1.99 -4.50
C LYS A 42 1.82 3.48 -4.60
N GLU A 43 0.55 3.79 -4.80
CA GLU A 43 0.06 5.18 -4.90
C GLU A 43 0.21 5.93 -3.59
N VAL A 44 -0.02 5.25 -2.45
CA VAL A 44 0.13 5.83 -1.11
C VAL A 44 1.59 6.08 -0.76
N MET A 45 2.50 5.22 -1.21
CA MET A 45 3.93 5.35 -0.93
C MET A 45 4.59 6.36 -1.87
N GLY A 46 4.14 6.44 -3.13
CA GLY A 46 4.67 7.38 -4.12
C GLY A 46 4.58 8.85 -3.71
N THR A 47 3.68 9.22 -2.79
CA THR A 47 3.61 10.60 -2.27
C THR A 47 4.74 10.96 -1.30
N ASN A 48 5.52 9.99 -0.83
CA ASN A 48 6.57 10.18 0.18
C ASN A 48 7.99 9.98 -0.36
N GLY A 49 8.19 10.11 -1.68
CA GLY A 49 9.50 9.89 -2.30
C GLY A 49 9.91 8.42 -2.38
N PHE A 50 8.95 7.49 -2.28
CA PHE A 50 9.19 6.07 -2.48
C PHE A 50 9.48 5.78 -3.96
N GLU A 51 10.63 5.16 -4.23
CA GLU A 51 11.01 4.73 -5.57
C GLU A 51 10.96 3.20 -5.65
N ALA A 52 9.88 2.67 -6.23
CA ALA A 52 9.70 1.23 -6.38
C ALA A 52 10.82 0.61 -7.22
N LEU A 53 11.35 -0.53 -6.78
CA LEU A 53 12.19 -1.39 -7.62
C LEU A 53 11.40 -1.89 -8.82
N ASP A 54 12.08 -2.06 -9.94
CA ASP A 54 11.55 -2.63 -11.16
C ASP A 54 11.17 -4.10 -10.93
N THR A 55 9.86 -4.36 -11.01
CA THR A 55 9.26 -5.69 -10.79
C THR A 55 8.92 -6.40 -12.10
N GLU A 56 9.07 -5.74 -13.25
CA GLU A 56 8.66 -6.28 -14.55
C GLU A 56 9.83 -6.37 -15.54
N GLY A 57 10.80 -5.46 -15.44
CA GLY A 57 12.02 -5.45 -16.23
C GLY A 57 13.26 -5.94 -15.45
N ASN A 58 14.43 -5.59 -15.96
CA ASN A 58 15.73 -6.05 -15.45
C ASN A 58 16.61 -4.91 -14.92
N THR A 59 16.07 -3.68 -14.83
CA THR A 59 16.86 -2.49 -14.51
C THR A 59 17.50 -2.57 -13.12
N ASP A 60 16.84 -3.22 -12.17
CA ASP A 60 17.28 -3.29 -10.78
C ASP A 60 17.80 -4.70 -10.37
N ASN A 61 18.24 -5.52 -11.33
CA ASN A 61 18.65 -6.91 -11.05
C ASN A 61 19.79 -7.02 -10.03
N ASP A 62 20.80 -6.15 -10.05
CA ASP A 62 21.88 -6.19 -9.06
C ASP A 62 21.40 -5.78 -7.66
N THR A 63 20.44 -4.86 -7.59
CA THR A 63 19.78 -4.52 -6.32
C THR A 63 19.01 -5.71 -5.77
N TRP A 64 18.27 -6.42 -6.62
CA TRP A 64 17.57 -7.64 -6.23
C TRP A 64 18.53 -8.71 -5.70
N LYS A 65 19.68 -8.92 -6.35
CA LYS A 65 20.72 -9.86 -5.86
C LYS A 65 21.21 -9.49 -4.46
N LYS A 66 21.49 -8.20 -4.19
CA LYS A 66 21.92 -7.72 -2.88
C LYS A 66 20.84 -7.95 -1.80
N LEU A 67 19.57 -7.67 -2.12
CA LEU A 67 18.46 -7.92 -1.21
C LEU A 67 18.28 -9.41 -0.90
N ILE A 68 18.39 -10.27 -1.91
CA ILE A 68 18.34 -11.73 -1.72
C ILE A 68 19.47 -12.19 -0.80
N ALA A 69 20.69 -11.71 -1.00
CA ALA A 69 21.82 -12.02 -0.12
C ALA A 69 21.56 -11.59 1.33
N LYS A 70 20.94 -10.42 1.55
CA LYS A 70 20.54 -9.98 2.90
C LYS A 70 19.39 -10.84 3.46
N TYR A 71 18.46 -11.29 2.64
CA TYR A 71 17.35 -12.13 3.06
C TYR A 71 17.77 -13.54 3.48
N THR A 72 18.76 -14.11 2.77
CA THR A 72 19.29 -15.45 3.01
C THR A 72 20.44 -15.48 4.02
N ALA A 73 21.04 -14.33 4.32
CA ALA A 73 21.97 -14.17 5.45
C ALA A 73 21.29 -14.59 6.77
N ASP A 74 22.07 -15.17 7.68
CA ASP A 74 21.57 -15.69 8.95
C ASP A 74 20.71 -14.67 9.69
N SER A 75 19.60 -15.15 10.24
CA SER A 75 18.47 -14.33 10.67
C SER A 75 18.78 -13.38 11.84
N THR A 76 19.97 -13.49 12.45
CA THR A 76 20.48 -12.57 13.48
C THR A 76 21.07 -11.28 12.92
N ALA A 77 21.34 -11.20 11.61
CA ALA A 77 21.96 -10.02 10.98
C ALA A 77 20.95 -8.99 10.45
N VAL A 78 19.66 -9.34 10.39
CA VAL A 78 18.63 -8.51 9.77
C VAL A 78 17.46 -8.32 10.74
N GLU A 79 17.46 -7.20 11.46
CA GLU A 79 16.40 -6.81 12.42
C GLU A 79 15.13 -6.26 11.73
N VAL A 80 14.96 -6.48 10.42
CA VAL A 80 13.76 -6.04 9.68
C VAL A 80 12.83 -7.20 9.36
N ALA A 81 11.52 -6.93 9.42
CA ALA A 81 10.49 -7.88 9.02
C ALA A 81 10.75 -8.38 7.58
N LYS A 82 10.77 -9.70 7.40
CA LYS A 82 10.98 -10.31 6.09
C LYS A 82 9.75 -10.15 5.21
N ILE A 83 9.97 -9.92 3.92
CA ILE A 83 8.90 -10.01 2.93
C ILE A 83 8.40 -11.45 2.83
N ALA A 84 7.08 -11.62 2.78
CA ALA A 84 6.44 -12.90 2.57
C ALA A 84 6.61 -13.32 1.10
N ILE A 85 7.32 -14.43 0.88
CA ILE A 85 7.58 -14.98 -0.45
C ILE A 85 6.93 -16.36 -0.53
N THR A 86 6.25 -16.61 -1.64
CA THR A 86 5.69 -17.94 -1.94
C THR A 86 6.76 -18.84 -2.53
N GLY A 87 6.99 -20.00 -1.91
CA GLY A 87 7.98 -20.99 -2.32
C GLY A 87 9.31 -20.87 -1.58
N GLU A 88 10.20 -21.83 -1.79
CA GLU A 88 11.52 -21.85 -1.15
C GLU A 88 12.47 -20.85 -1.82
N ILE A 89 13.25 -20.13 -1.01
CA ILE A 89 14.37 -19.31 -1.49
C ILE A 89 15.63 -20.14 -1.41
N GLU A 90 16.28 -20.31 -2.55
CA GLU A 90 17.53 -21.07 -2.63
C GLU A 90 18.71 -20.19 -2.20
N LYS A 91 19.67 -20.79 -1.48
CA LYS A 91 20.82 -20.06 -0.94
C LYS A 91 22.03 -20.04 -1.90
N SER A 92 21.93 -20.67 -3.07
CA SER A 92 23.06 -20.89 -3.96
C SER A 92 23.30 -19.72 -4.93
N PRO A 93 24.57 -19.35 -5.23
CA PRO A 93 24.91 -18.11 -5.91
C PRO A 93 24.86 -18.10 -7.46
N SER A 94 24.58 -19.22 -8.16
CA SER A 94 24.89 -19.29 -9.60
C SER A 94 23.70 -19.25 -10.57
N ASP A 95 22.70 -20.14 -10.47
CA ASP A 95 21.54 -20.15 -11.39
C ASP A 95 20.21 -19.82 -10.68
N ASP A 96 20.13 -20.16 -9.39
CA ASP A 96 18.94 -20.01 -8.56
C ASP A 96 18.59 -18.54 -8.24
N HIS A 97 19.54 -17.62 -8.49
CA HIS A 97 19.32 -16.19 -8.31
C HIS A 97 18.23 -15.65 -9.23
N VAL A 98 18.10 -16.15 -10.47
CA VAL A 98 17.05 -15.66 -11.38
C VAL A 98 15.67 -16.03 -10.85
N ALA A 99 15.48 -17.29 -10.44
CA ALA A 99 14.22 -17.76 -9.85
C ALA A 99 13.90 -17.04 -8.53
N ASN A 100 14.92 -16.76 -7.70
CA ASN A 100 14.74 -15.98 -6.48
C ASN A 100 14.39 -14.51 -6.79
N ILE A 101 15.02 -13.88 -7.78
CA ILE A 101 14.70 -12.52 -8.22
C ILE A 101 13.23 -12.45 -8.65
N ASP A 102 12.75 -13.40 -9.46
CA ASP A 102 11.35 -13.42 -9.91
C ASP A 102 10.36 -13.57 -8.75
N LYS A 103 10.70 -14.41 -7.74
CA LYS A 103 9.91 -14.55 -6.51
C LYS A 103 9.84 -13.23 -5.73
N PHE A 104 10.96 -12.53 -5.58
CA PHE A 104 11.02 -11.21 -4.93
C PHE A 104 10.24 -10.15 -5.71
N LYS A 105 10.43 -10.07 -7.04
CA LYS A 105 9.69 -9.16 -7.92
C LYS A 105 8.18 -9.37 -7.77
N LYS A 106 7.73 -10.63 -7.80
CA LYS A 106 6.32 -10.99 -7.62
C LYS A 106 5.80 -10.62 -6.23
N ALA A 107 6.56 -10.90 -5.17
CA ALA A 107 6.16 -10.53 -3.81
C ALA A 107 6.01 -9.01 -3.65
N CYS A 108 6.97 -8.24 -4.16
CA CYS A 108 6.91 -6.77 -4.15
C CYS A 108 5.78 -6.22 -5.01
N LYS A 109 5.55 -6.77 -6.21
CA LYS A 109 4.41 -6.40 -7.06
C LYS A 109 3.09 -6.61 -6.33
N ASN A 110 2.89 -7.80 -5.76
CA ASN A 110 1.68 -8.13 -5.01
C ASN A 110 1.46 -7.18 -3.82
N LEU A 111 2.52 -6.86 -3.07
CA LEU A 111 2.42 -5.91 -1.95
C LEU A 111 2.05 -4.49 -2.43
N LEU A 112 2.70 -4.02 -3.49
CA LEU A 112 2.48 -2.69 -4.04
C LEU A 112 1.07 -2.51 -4.63
N GLU A 113 0.49 -3.58 -5.18
CA GLU A 113 -0.86 -3.60 -5.74
C GLU A 113 -1.97 -3.79 -4.69
N LYS A 114 -1.63 -4.07 -3.42
CA LYS A 114 -2.64 -4.17 -2.35
C LYS A 114 -3.42 -2.87 -2.19
N THR A 115 -4.74 -2.99 -2.09
CA THR A 115 -5.68 -1.87 -1.88
C THR A 115 -6.27 -1.83 -0.47
N GLU A 116 -6.08 -2.88 0.33
CA GLU A 116 -6.65 -3.03 1.67
C GLU A 116 -5.64 -3.71 2.62
N GLY A 117 -5.74 -3.44 3.92
CA GLY A 117 -4.96 -4.13 4.95
C GLY A 117 -3.44 -3.95 4.87
N TYR A 118 -2.95 -2.95 4.11
CA TYR A 118 -1.53 -2.78 3.80
C TYR A 118 -0.74 -1.95 4.81
N ASP A 119 -1.35 -1.45 5.89
CA ASP A 119 -0.66 -0.59 6.87
C ASP A 119 0.55 -1.29 7.52
N GLY A 120 0.42 -2.58 7.83
CA GLY A 120 1.53 -3.39 8.34
C GLY A 120 2.62 -3.71 7.30
N ASP A 121 2.28 -3.59 6.00
CA ASP A 121 3.19 -3.91 4.91
C ASP A 121 4.08 -2.73 4.49
N LYS A 122 3.79 -1.51 4.97
CA LYS A 122 4.52 -0.29 4.59
C LYS A 122 6.03 -0.40 4.88
N VAL A 123 6.39 -0.87 6.07
CA VAL A 123 7.80 -1.05 6.48
C VAL A 123 8.48 -2.10 5.62
N THR A 124 7.78 -3.21 5.34
CA THR A 124 8.27 -4.28 4.48
C THR A 124 8.55 -3.77 3.07
N VAL A 125 7.65 -2.97 2.49
CA VAL A 125 7.81 -2.39 1.15
C VAL A 125 8.96 -1.37 1.11
N ILE A 126 9.14 -0.55 2.15
CA ILE A 126 10.28 0.38 2.25
C ILE A 126 11.61 -0.38 2.27
N ASN A 127 11.68 -1.50 3.00
CA ASN A 127 12.93 -2.25 3.16
C ASN A 127 13.22 -3.17 1.98
N TRP A 128 12.22 -3.78 1.35
CA TRP A 128 12.44 -4.85 0.38
C TRP A 128 12.07 -4.47 -1.06
N CYS A 129 11.30 -3.41 -1.27
CA CYS A 129 10.77 -3.03 -2.58
C CYS A 129 11.17 -1.62 -3.03
N ASN A 130 12.02 -0.93 -2.28
CA ASN A 130 12.50 0.43 -2.57
C ASN A 130 13.92 0.41 -3.14
N LYS A 131 14.18 1.20 -4.18
CA LYS A 131 15.52 1.46 -4.73
C LYS A 131 16.47 2.06 -3.70
N GLN A 132 15.94 2.80 -2.74
CA GLN A 132 16.69 3.46 -1.68
C GLN A 132 16.67 2.67 -0.36
N SER A 133 16.48 1.35 -0.42
CA SER A 133 16.44 0.52 0.79
C SER A 133 17.73 0.66 1.59
N LYS A 134 17.60 0.86 2.90
CA LYS A 134 18.76 0.86 3.82
C LYS A 134 19.50 -0.48 3.85
N LEU A 135 18.83 -1.57 3.48
CA LEU A 135 19.45 -2.91 3.45
C LEU A 135 20.57 -3.03 2.43
N ILE A 136 20.59 -2.18 1.40
CA ILE A 136 21.59 -2.19 0.33
C ILE A 136 22.53 -0.97 0.39
N SER A 137 22.28 -0.01 1.28
CA SER A 137 23.12 1.17 1.50
C SER A 137 24.26 0.93 2.49
N ASP A 138 24.18 -0.12 3.29
CA ASP A 138 25.16 -0.48 4.33
C ASP A 138 26.21 -1.47 3.78
N SER A 139 26.87 -1.11 2.66
CA SER A 139 27.94 -1.91 2.04
C SER A 139 29.12 -1.07 1.63
#